data_AF-A0A0R2VKF6-F1
#
_entry.id   AF-A0A0R2VKF6-F1
#
_cell.length_a   1.000
_cell.length_b   1.000
_cell.length_c   1.000
_cell.angle_alpha   90.00
_cell.angle_beta   90.00
_cell.angle_gamma   90.00
#
_symmetry.space_group_name_H-M   'P 1'
#
loop_
_entity.id
_entity.type
_entity.pdbx_description
1 polymer ?
#
loop_
_entity_poly.entity_id
_entity_poly.type
_entity_poly.pdbx_seq_one_letter_code
_entity_poly.pdbx_strand_id
1 'polypeptide(L)'
;MGCAIGQEIVESTPRNTAAAIAFAALSVDRDDLLFITPCDHQIGNPEEYEIAVQRAFELALEDKLVTFGILPRSPHTGYGYMQHEGEQVLAFREKPDAETARSFLSKGGYLWNSGMFCFRAGKFLEALGEWEPEILSSSKVALEKSVLNIVDKEASLHIPSKSVDYAVMEKSKDIAVVPSLFDWSDLGSFVALKEYMEGASDNGYLQNGNLVFSSKLNVSILGLQDIIVVDNEDVLLIASKEGVDAIKEEYETVTQQKPACK
;
A
#
# COMPACT_ATOMS: atom_id res chain seq x y z
N MET A 1 -11.05 -2.02 -17.94
CA MET A 1 -12.47 -1.63 -17.79
C MET A 1 -12.52 -0.43 -16.86
N GLY A 2 -12.97 0.74 -17.33
CA GLY A 2 -13.21 1.87 -16.44
C GLY A 2 -14.59 1.72 -15.83
N CYS A 3 -14.68 1.38 -14.54
CA CYS A 3 -15.93 1.56 -13.81
C CYS A 3 -16.15 3.05 -13.57
N ALA A 4 -17.38 3.52 -13.73
CA ALA A 4 -17.74 4.85 -13.26
C ALA A 4 -17.62 4.88 -11.73
N ILE A 5 -17.06 5.96 -11.18
CA ILE A 5 -17.00 6.17 -9.73
C ILE A 5 -18.44 6.31 -9.23
N GLY A 6 -18.91 5.31 -8.49
CA GLY A 6 -20.28 5.31 -7.95
C GLY A 6 -20.46 6.29 -6.79
N GLN A 7 -19.40 6.46 -5.99
CA GLN A 7 -19.36 7.39 -4.86
C GLN A 7 -17.91 7.80 -4.60
N GLU A 8 -17.72 9.06 -4.24
CA GLU A 8 -16.44 9.63 -3.82
C GLU A 8 -16.53 10.01 -2.35
N ILE A 9 -15.44 9.84 -1.59
CA ILE A 9 -15.29 10.34 -0.22
C ILE A 9 -13.94 11.06 -0.17
N VAL A 10 -13.95 12.34 0.21
CA VAL A 10 -12.74 13.17 0.25
C VAL A 10 -12.31 13.36 1.69
N GLU A 11 -11.13 12.83 2.03
CA GLU A 11 -10.53 13.01 3.35
C GLU A 11 -9.90 14.40 3.49
N SER A 12 -10.37 15.18 4.48
CA SER A 12 -9.80 16.52 4.75
C SER A 12 -8.43 16.46 5.42
N THR A 13 -8.08 15.35 6.09
CA THR A 13 -6.78 15.16 6.73
C THR A 13 -6.33 13.70 6.59
N PRO A 14 -5.02 13.43 6.41
CA PRO A 14 -4.52 12.07 6.27
C PRO A 14 -4.56 11.35 7.62
N ARG A 15 -5.34 10.26 7.71
CA ARG A 15 -5.52 9.47 8.94
C ARG A 15 -5.11 8.00 8.78
N ASN A 16 -4.33 7.71 7.73
CA ASN A 16 -3.85 6.37 7.38
C ASN A 16 -5.02 5.42 7.02
N THR A 17 -4.73 4.17 6.68
CA THR A 17 -5.67 3.30 5.96
C THR A 17 -6.86 2.82 6.79
N ALA A 18 -6.75 2.72 8.13
CA ALA A 18 -7.88 2.26 8.95
C ALA A 18 -9.08 3.22 8.87
N ALA A 19 -8.82 4.54 8.90
CA ALA A 19 -9.86 5.56 8.81
C ALA A 19 -10.51 5.60 7.41
N ALA A 20 -9.70 5.54 6.36
CA ALA A 20 -10.16 5.52 4.98
C ALA A 20 -11.12 4.34 4.71
N ILE A 21 -10.74 3.14 5.15
CA ILE A 21 -11.56 1.94 5.03
C ILE A 21 -12.82 2.06 5.90
N ALA A 22 -12.72 2.65 7.10
CA ALA A 22 -13.88 2.90 7.95
C ALA A 22 -14.91 3.83 7.28
N PHE A 23 -14.47 4.89 6.60
CA PHE A 23 -15.38 5.76 5.85
C PHE A 23 -16.09 5.02 4.72
N ALA A 24 -15.37 4.19 3.97
CA ALA A 24 -15.96 3.35 2.93
C ALA A 24 -16.98 2.37 3.52
N ALA A 25 -16.62 1.65 4.58
CA ALA A 25 -17.48 0.66 5.22
C ALA A 25 -18.71 1.25 5.91
N LEU A 26 -18.63 2.48 6.44
CA LEU A 26 -19.76 3.21 7.00
C LEU A 26 -20.72 3.77 5.93
N SER A 27 -20.29 3.81 4.67
CA SER A 27 -21.04 4.42 3.56
C SER A 27 -21.81 3.40 2.71
N VAL A 28 -21.72 2.11 3.04
CA VAL A 28 -22.37 1.01 2.30
C VAL A 28 -23.22 0.16 3.24
N ASP A 29 -24.00 -0.78 2.70
CA ASP A 29 -24.75 -1.71 3.53
C ASP A 29 -23.79 -2.64 4.26
N ARG A 30 -24.15 -3.02 5.51
CA ARG A 30 -23.29 -3.89 6.32
C ARG A 30 -23.03 -5.24 5.67
N ASP A 31 -23.90 -5.68 4.76
CA ASP A 31 -23.77 -6.96 4.06
C ASP A 31 -22.96 -6.86 2.75
N ASP A 32 -22.60 -5.66 2.32
CA ASP A 32 -21.80 -5.47 1.11
C ASP A 32 -20.36 -5.96 1.30
N LEU A 33 -19.82 -6.58 0.27
CA LEU A 33 -18.39 -6.91 0.18
C LEU A 33 -17.60 -5.69 -0.25
N LEU A 34 -16.54 -5.40 0.49
CA LEU A 34 -15.55 -4.39 0.16
C LEU A 34 -14.30 -5.07 -0.39
N PHE A 35 -13.84 -4.59 -1.55
CA PHE A 35 -12.52 -4.92 -2.07
C PHE A 35 -11.64 -3.68 -1.99
N ILE A 36 -10.63 -3.74 -1.14
CA ILE A 36 -9.74 -2.63 -0.83
C ILE A 36 -8.42 -2.84 -1.59
N THR A 37 -8.09 -1.91 -2.48
CA THR A 37 -6.87 -1.96 -3.29
C THR A 37 -6.12 -0.63 -3.22
N PRO A 38 -4.82 -0.63 -2.89
CA PRO A 38 -3.97 0.54 -3.08
C PRO A 38 -3.92 0.93 -4.56
N CYS A 39 -3.93 2.23 -4.84
CA CYS A 39 -4.00 2.75 -6.22
C CYS A 39 -2.63 2.87 -6.90
N ASP A 40 -1.56 2.70 -6.14
CA ASP A 40 -0.15 2.83 -6.51
C ASP A 40 0.55 1.47 -6.74
N HIS A 41 -0.21 0.37 -6.71
CA HIS A 41 0.32 -0.96 -6.99
C HIS A 41 0.29 -1.30 -8.47
N GLN A 42 1.31 -2.03 -8.92
CA GLN A 42 1.32 -2.66 -10.22
C GLN A 42 0.94 -4.14 -10.09
N ILE A 43 -0.04 -4.54 -10.90
CA ILE A 43 -0.49 -5.93 -11.01
C ILE A 43 -0.21 -6.43 -12.43
N GLY A 44 0.50 -7.55 -12.54
CA GLY A 44 0.68 -8.31 -13.78
C GLY A 44 -0.08 -9.64 -13.73
N ASN A 45 -0.21 -10.29 -14.88
CA ASN A 45 -0.99 -11.53 -15.03
C ASN A 45 -2.48 -11.39 -14.57
N PRO A 46 -3.31 -10.69 -15.36
CA PRO A 46 -4.68 -10.35 -14.97
C PRO A 46 -5.59 -11.57 -14.74
N GLU A 47 -5.32 -12.71 -15.39
CA GLU A 47 -6.09 -13.95 -15.21
C GLU A 47 -5.90 -14.51 -13.80
N GLU A 48 -4.64 -14.60 -13.32
CA GLU A 48 -4.35 -15.04 -11.95
C GLU A 48 -4.86 -14.04 -10.90
N TYR A 49 -4.86 -12.75 -11.22
CA TYR A 49 -5.44 -11.73 -10.36
C TYR A 49 -6.95 -11.92 -10.20
N GLU A 50 -7.67 -12.15 -11.30
CA GLU A 50 -9.11 -12.41 -11.27
C GLU A 50 -9.46 -13.67 -10.46
N ILE A 51 -8.68 -14.75 -10.63
CA ILE A 51 -8.83 -15.98 -9.84
C ILE A 51 -8.66 -15.70 -8.34
N ALA A 52 -7.62 -14.95 -7.97
CA ALA A 52 -7.35 -14.60 -6.57
C ALA A 52 -8.47 -13.72 -5.98
N VAL A 53 -8.95 -12.73 -6.73
CA VAL A 53 -10.05 -11.84 -6.30
C VAL A 53 -11.34 -12.63 -6.10
N GLN A 54 -11.67 -13.54 -7.03
CA GLN A 54 -12.86 -14.39 -6.91
C GLN A 54 -12.77 -15.27 -5.66
N ARG A 55 -11.60 -15.85 -5.37
CA ARG A 55 -11.40 -16.65 -4.15
C ARG A 55 -11.52 -15.79 -2.89
N ALA A 56 -11.04 -14.55 -2.92
CA ALA A 56 -11.18 -13.63 -1.80
C ALA A 56 -12.66 -13.28 -1.52
N PHE A 57 -13.49 -13.14 -2.55
CA PHE A 57 -14.93 -12.95 -2.39
C PHE A 57 -15.61 -14.15 -1.72
N GLU A 58 -15.26 -15.37 -2.12
CA GLU A 58 -15.80 -16.59 -1.49
C GLU A 58 -15.46 -16.63 0.00
N LEU A 59 -14.20 -16.37 0.38
CA LEU A 59 -13.78 -16.34 1.77
C LEU A 59 -14.42 -15.19 2.58
N ALA A 60 -14.60 -14.03 1.96
CA ALA A 60 -15.26 -12.89 2.60
C ALA A 60 -16.74 -13.15 2.89
N LEU A 61 -17.43 -13.91 2.02
CA LEU A 61 -18.80 -14.39 2.26
C LEU A 61 -18.89 -15.39 3.42
N GLU A 62 -17.78 -16.03 3.79
CA GLU A 62 -17.64 -16.87 4.99
C GLU A 62 -17.23 -16.06 6.24
N ASP A 63 -17.42 -14.74 6.23
CA ASP A 63 -17.11 -13.81 7.32
C ASP A 63 -15.62 -13.75 7.71
N LYS A 64 -14.72 -13.99 6.75
CA LYS A 64 -13.28 -13.78 6.91
C LYS A 64 -12.87 -12.35 6.58
N LEU A 65 -11.83 -11.88 7.29
CA LEU A 65 -11.04 -10.71 6.89
C LEU A 65 -9.93 -11.20 5.97
N VAL A 66 -10.11 -11.04 4.66
CA VAL A 66 -9.23 -11.64 3.66
C VAL A 66 -8.12 -10.67 3.27
N THR A 67 -6.91 -11.19 3.11
CA THR A 67 -5.77 -10.50 2.51
C THR A 67 -5.15 -11.35 1.41
N PHE A 68 -4.26 -10.77 0.61
CA PHE A 68 -3.59 -11.43 -0.50
C PHE A 68 -2.11 -11.60 -0.18
N GLY A 69 -1.63 -12.83 -0.30
CA GLY A 69 -0.26 -13.20 0.02
C GLY A 69 0.56 -13.41 -1.24
N ILE A 70 1.64 -12.64 -1.41
CA ILE A 70 2.54 -12.77 -2.56
C ILE A 70 3.74 -13.63 -2.17
N LEU A 71 4.17 -14.54 -3.05
CA LEU A 71 5.35 -15.36 -2.80
C LEU A 71 6.61 -14.47 -2.72
N PRO A 72 7.36 -14.47 -1.59
CA PRO A 72 8.56 -13.66 -1.46
C PRO A 72 9.64 -14.13 -2.43
N ARG A 73 10.14 -13.22 -3.27
CA ARG A 73 11.27 -13.46 -4.19
C ARG A 73 12.62 -12.97 -3.60
N SER A 74 12.57 -12.18 -2.53
CA SER A 74 13.73 -11.60 -1.86
C SER A 74 13.42 -11.32 -0.37
N PRO A 75 14.43 -11.07 0.49
CA PRO A 75 14.20 -10.73 1.89
C PRO A 75 13.92 -9.22 2.07
N HIS A 76 12.80 -8.73 1.54
CA HIS A 76 12.42 -7.31 1.63
C HIS A 76 12.05 -6.93 3.07
N THR A 77 12.61 -5.84 3.61
CA THR A 77 12.33 -5.37 4.99
C THR A 77 11.20 -4.35 5.06
N GLY A 78 10.77 -3.82 3.91
CA GLY A 78 9.68 -2.85 3.83
C GLY A 78 8.28 -3.45 3.80
N TYR A 79 8.16 -4.78 3.71
CA TYR A 79 6.88 -5.48 3.58
C TYR A 79 6.49 -6.21 4.86
N GLY A 80 5.19 -6.40 5.07
CA GLY A 80 4.66 -7.34 6.04
C GLY A 80 4.81 -8.78 5.56
N TYR A 81 5.11 -9.70 6.49
CA TYR A 81 5.18 -11.14 6.24
C TYR A 81 4.09 -11.88 7.01
N MET A 82 3.47 -12.84 6.34
CA MET A 82 2.44 -13.70 6.88
C MET A 82 2.90 -15.15 6.82
N GLN A 83 3.03 -15.79 7.97
CA GLN A 83 3.16 -17.25 8.02
C GLN A 83 1.80 -17.86 7.73
N HIS A 84 1.72 -18.85 6.85
CA HIS A 84 0.44 -19.43 6.45
C HIS A 84 0.46 -20.95 6.38
N GLU A 85 -0.72 -21.55 6.50
CA GLU A 85 -0.99 -22.94 6.17
C GLU A 85 -2.29 -23.00 5.35
N GLY A 86 -2.15 -23.24 4.04
CA GLY A 86 -3.25 -23.02 3.09
C GLY A 86 -3.68 -21.56 3.12
N GLU A 87 -4.96 -21.34 3.46
CA GLU A 87 -5.59 -20.01 3.55
C GLU A 87 -5.61 -19.45 4.98
N GLN A 88 -5.09 -20.18 5.95
CA GLN A 88 -5.01 -19.72 7.34
C GLN A 88 -3.75 -18.90 7.57
N VAL A 89 -3.89 -17.72 8.18
CA VAL A 89 -2.75 -16.94 8.70
C VAL A 89 -2.41 -17.41 10.10
N LEU A 90 -1.17 -17.88 10.29
CA LEU A 90 -0.64 -18.36 11.57
C LEU A 90 0.05 -17.26 12.36
N ALA A 91 0.70 -16.33 11.67
CA ALA A 91 1.38 -15.19 12.27
C ALA A 91 1.54 -14.05 11.25
N PHE A 92 1.42 -12.82 11.72
CA PHE A 92 1.69 -11.61 10.94
C PHE A 92 2.88 -10.86 11.55
N ARG A 93 3.77 -10.34 10.69
CA ARG A 93 4.95 -9.55 11.08
C ARG A 93 5.16 -8.40 10.11
N GLU A 94 4.80 -7.19 10.51
CA GLU A 94 5.05 -5.98 9.73
C GLU A 94 6.53 -5.58 9.78
N LYS A 95 7.14 -5.35 8.60
CA LYS A 95 8.48 -4.76 8.42
C LYS A 95 9.58 -5.35 9.32
N PRO A 96 9.90 -6.65 9.15
CA PRO A 96 10.95 -7.29 9.93
C PRO A 96 12.35 -6.72 9.59
N ASP A 97 13.31 -6.94 10.50
CA ASP A 97 14.72 -6.68 10.22
C ASP A 97 15.26 -7.62 9.11
N ALA A 98 16.43 -7.28 8.57
CA ALA A 98 17.03 -8.00 7.45
C ALA A 98 17.41 -9.46 7.76
N GLU A 99 17.72 -9.80 9.01
CA GLU A 99 18.02 -11.18 9.42
C GLU A 99 16.74 -12.00 9.47
N THR A 100 15.70 -11.45 10.08
CA THR A 100 14.37 -12.04 10.17
C THR A 100 13.76 -12.26 8.77
N ALA A 101 13.85 -11.29 7.86
CA ALA A 101 13.37 -11.43 6.47
C ALA A 101 14.09 -12.57 5.72
N ARG A 102 15.42 -12.70 5.87
CA ARG A 102 16.18 -13.83 5.30
C ARG A 102 15.75 -15.17 5.91
N SER A 103 15.46 -15.19 7.21
CA SER A 103 14.96 -16.38 7.91
C SER A 103 13.61 -16.84 7.33
N PHE A 104 12.69 -15.90 7.08
CA PHE A 104 11.39 -16.22 6.47
C PHE A 104 11.52 -16.81 5.06
N LEU A 105 12.36 -16.22 4.22
CA LEU A 105 12.61 -16.72 2.87
C LEU A 105 13.24 -18.14 2.89
N SER A 106 14.19 -18.38 3.79
CA SER A 106 14.86 -19.69 3.88
C SER A 106 13.99 -20.80 4.46
N LYS A 107 13.08 -20.49 5.38
CA LYS A 107 12.15 -21.46 5.96
C LYS A 107 11.00 -21.81 5.01
N GLY A 108 10.58 -20.88 4.15
CA GLY A 108 9.35 -21.01 3.37
C GLY A 108 8.11 -20.95 4.24
N GLY A 109 6.92 -21.05 3.63
CA GLY A 109 5.64 -20.92 4.33
C GLY A 109 5.33 -19.49 4.80
N TYR A 110 6.00 -18.49 4.21
CA TYR A 110 5.73 -17.08 4.41
C TYR A 110 5.32 -16.42 3.09
N LEU A 111 4.37 -15.49 3.17
CA LEU A 111 3.90 -14.65 2.07
C LEU A 111 4.11 -13.19 2.44
N TRP A 112 4.39 -12.33 1.45
CA TRP A 112 4.29 -10.89 1.63
C TRP A 112 2.82 -10.46 1.70
N ASN A 113 2.48 -9.55 2.62
CA ASN A 113 1.21 -8.86 2.62
C ASN A 113 1.16 -7.85 1.47
N SER A 114 0.22 -8.02 0.55
CA SER A 114 0.09 -7.14 -0.61
C SER A 114 -0.61 -5.82 -0.30
N GLY A 115 -1.09 -5.60 0.92
CA GLY A 115 -1.90 -4.42 1.29
C GLY A 115 -3.30 -4.38 0.64
N MET A 116 -3.70 -5.45 -0.05
CA MET A 116 -5.07 -5.61 -0.56
C MET A 116 -5.90 -6.42 0.42
N PHE A 117 -7.18 -6.07 0.54
CA PHE A 117 -8.08 -6.72 1.49
C PHE A 117 -9.45 -6.96 0.90
N CYS A 118 -10.13 -8.00 1.35
CA CYS A 118 -11.54 -8.21 1.06
C CYS A 118 -12.31 -8.68 2.28
N PHE A 119 -13.46 -8.06 2.54
CA PHE A 119 -14.32 -8.41 3.66
C PHE A 119 -15.71 -7.80 3.52
N ARG A 120 -16.68 -8.39 4.21
CA ARG A 120 -17.98 -7.76 4.44
C ARG A 120 -17.81 -6.49 5.28
N ALA A 121 -18.46 -5.38 4.89
CA ALA A 121 -18.38 -4.10 5.59
C ALA A 121 -18.70 -4.22 7.09
N GLY A 122 -19.76 -4.96 7.43
CA GLY A 122 -20.17 -5.22 8.80
C GLY A 122 -19.11 -5.95 9.62
N LYS A 123 -18.45 -6.96 9.04
CA LYS A 123 -17.39 -7.74 9.71
C LYS A 123 -16.17 -6.88 10.02
N PHE A 124 -15.79 -6.00 9.09
CA PHE A 124 -14.71 -5.04 9.31
C PHE A 124 -15.06 -4.04 10.42
N LEU A 125 -16.26 -3.46 10.40
CA LEU A 125 -16.70 -2.51 11.42
C LEU A 125 -16.77 -3.14 12.82
N GLU A 126 -17.16 -4.41 12.91
CA GLU A 126 -17.14 -5.17 14.16
C GLU A 126 -15.71 -5.34 14.69
N ALA A 127 -14.78 -5.78 13.85
CA ALA A 127 -13.38 -5.95 14.23
C ALA A 127 -12.72 -4.61 14.60
N LEU A 128 -12.98 -3.55 13.84
CA LEU A 128 -12.48 -2.21 14.15
C LEU A 128 -13.06 -1.69 15.47
N GLY A 129 -14.34 -1.93 15.74
CA GLY A 129 -14.99 -1.55 17.00
C GLY A 129 -14.45 -2.31 18.22
N GLU A 130 -14.04 -3.57 18.04
CA GLU A 130 -13.41 -4.38 19.09
C GLU A 130 -12.00 -3.87 19.43
N TRP A 131 -11.19 -3.59 18.41
CA TRP A 131 -9.75 -3.35 18.59
C TRP A 131 -9.34 -1.88 18.64
N GLU A 132 -10.10 -1.00 17.98
CA GLU A 132 -9.85 0.43 17.84
C GLU A 132 -11.18 1.24 17.89
N PRO A 133 -11.95 1.15 18.98
CA PRO A 133 -13.28 1.80 19.10
C PRO A 133 -13.24 3.32 18.89
N GLU A 134 -12.12 3.96 19.22
CA GLU A 134 -11.93 5.40 19.00
C GLU A 134 -11.82 5.75 17.51
N ILE A 135 -11.16 4.93 16.69
CA ILE A 135 -11.10 5.12 15.23
C ILE A 135 -12.52 5.01 14.67
N LEU A 136 -13.26 3.95 15.02
CA LEU A 136 -14.62 3.76 14.51
C LEU A 136 -15.57 4.90 14.91
N SER A 137 -15.58 5.28 16.18
CA SER A 137 -16.50 6.31 16.69
C SER A 137 -16.16 7.71 16.14
N SER A 138 -14.88 8.08 16.10
CA SER A 138 -14.44 9.36 15.52
C SER A 138 -14.66 9.41 14.01
N SER A 139 -14.41 8.32 13.28
CA SER A 139 -14.72 8.23 11.84
C SER A 139 -16.20 8.42 11.57
N LYS A 140 -17.07 7.82 12.39
CA LYS A 140 -18.53 8.01 12.28
C LYS A 140 -18.92 9.48 12.47
N VAL A 141 -18.42 10.13 13.52
CA VAL A 141 -18.70 11.55 13.78
C VAL A 141 -18.20 12.44 12.64
N ALA A 142 -17.00 12.18 12.12
CA ALA A 142 -16.43 12.95 11.02
C ALA A 142 -17.23 12.77 9.72
N LEU A 143 -17.69 11.54 9.45
CA LEU A 143 -18.49 11.23 8.27
C LEU A 143 -19.89 11.86 8.36
N GLU A 144 -20.57 11.81 9.52
CA GLU A 144 -21.88 12.43 9.75
C GLU A 144 -21.88 13.95 9.55
N LYS A 145 -20.74 14.60 9.78
CA LYS A 145 -20.54 16.04 9.57
C LYS A 145 -20.06 16.39 8.16
N SER A 146 -19.93 15.41 7.26
CA SER A 146 -19.43 15.65 5.91
C SER A 146 -20.37 16.58 5.13
N VAL A 147 -19.79 17.44 4.31
CA VAL A 147 -20.52 18.34 3.41
C VAL A 147 -20.02 18.07 2.00
N LEU A 148 -20.94 17.79 1.06
CA LEU A 148 -20.59 17.48 -0.34
C LEU A 148 -19.46 16.45 -0.40
N ASN A 149 -19.66 15.27 0.21
CA ASN A 149 -18.71 14.15 0.27
C ASN A 149 -17.30 14.44 0.85
N ILE A 150 -17.06 15.63 1.39
CA ILE A 150 -15.83 16.00 2.08
C ILE A 150 -16.02 15.75 3.58
N VAL A 151 -15.20 14.87 4.14
CA VAL A 151 -15.18 14.54 5.57
C VAL A 151 -14.83 15.78 6.38
N ASP A 152 -15.54 16.02 7.49
CA ASP A 152 -15.31 17.20 8.31
C ASP A 152 -13.88 17.27 8.85
N LYS A 153 -13.21 18.41 8.62
CA LYS A 153 -11.80 18.58 8.96
C LYS A 153 -11.56 18.50 10.47
N GLU A 154 -12.28 19.26 11.27
CA GLU A 154 -12.07 19.33 12.72
C GLU A 154 -12.38 18.00 13.41
N ALA A 155 -13.46 17.32 13.02
CA ALA A 155 -13.75 15.98 13.51
C ALA A 155 -12.69 14.96 13.06
N SER A 156 -12.21 15.03 11.81
CA SER A 156 -11.19 14.09 11.32
C SER A 156 -9.87 14.18 12.09
N LEU A 157 -9.54 15.36 12.66
CA LEU A 157 -8.32 15.53 13.47
C LEU A 157 -8.30 14.65 14.72
N HIS A 158 -9.46 14.25 15.23
CA HIS A 158 -9.63 13.42 16.42
C HIS A 158 -9.47 11.92 16.12
N ILE A 159 -9.41 11.51 14.85
CA ILE A 159 -9.22 10.12 14.47
C ILE A 159 -7.75 9.74 14.71
N PRO A 160 -7.45 8.69 15.51
CA PRO A 160 -6.10 8.15 15.62
C PRO A 160 -5.57 7.71 14.24
N SER A 161 -4.36 8.15 13.88
CA SER A 161 -3.75 7.80 12.59
C SER A 161 -3.06 6.43 12.68
N LYS A 162 -3.68 5.40 12.08
CA LYS A 162 -3.21 4.01 12.16
C LYS A 162 -3.51 3.25 10.88
N SER A 163 -2.59 2.37 10.44
CA SER A 163 -2.87 1.49 9.29
C SER A 163 -3.84 0.39 9.70
N VAL A 164 -4.58 -0.14 8.73
CA VAL A 164 -5.50 -1.27 8.92
C VAL A 164 -4.77 -2.52 9.38
N ASP A 165 -3.52 -2.71 8.96
CA ASP A 165 -2.68 -3.83 9.37
C ASP A 165 -2.54 -3.88 10.90
N TYR A 166 -2.11 -2.77 11.50
CA TYR A 166 -1.96 -2.68 12.95
C TYR A 166 -3.28 -2.50 13.72
N ALA A 167 -4.29 -1.89 13.09
CA ALA A 167 -5.58 -1.61 13.71
C ALA A 167 -6.43 -2.88 13.84
N VAL A 168 -6.42 -3.72 12.80
CA VAL A 168 -7.36 -4.84 12.65
C VAL A 168 -6.63 -6.15 12.30
N MET A 169 -5.77 -6.16 11.29
CA MET A 169 -5.23 -7.43 10.75
C MET A 169 -4.23 -8.12 11.69
N GLU A 170 -3.43 -7.41 12.48
CA GLU A 170 -2.54 -8.09 13.43
C GLU A 170 -3.28 -8.66 14.66
N LYS A 171 -4.49 -8.15 14.92
CA LYS A 171 -5.25 -8.46 16.14
C LYS A 171 -6.39 -9.46 15.91
N SER A 172 -6.90 -9.54 14.69
CA SER A 172 -8.06 -10.36 14.37
C SER A 172 -7.72 -11.84 14.24
N LYS A 173 -8.63 -12.71 14.68
CA LYS A 173 -8.47 -14.18 14.61
C LYS A 173 -9.10 -14.80 13.37
N ASP A 174 -10.01 -14.09 12.70
CA ASP A 174 -10.76 -14.57 11.53
C ASP A 174 -10.13 -14.12 10.22
N ILE A 175 -8.80 -14.16 10.14
CA ILE A 175 -8.08 -13.72 8.95
C ILE A 175 -7.84 -14.91 8.04
N ALA A 176 -8.10 -14.71 6.76
CA ALA A 176 -7.72 -15.62 5.70
C ALA A 176 -6.73 -14.94 4.75
N VAL A 177 -5.83 -15.71 4.18
CA VAL A 177 -4.95 -15.27 3.10
C VAL A 177 -5.30 -16.04 1.83
N VAL A 178 -5.32 -15.35 0.70
CA VAL A 178 -5.30 -15.98 -0.62
C VAL A 178 -3.84 -15.99 -1.10
N PRO A 179 -3.15 -17.16 -1.12
CA PRO A 179 -1.84 -17.27 -1.75
C PRO A 179 -1.98 -17.02 -3.25
N SER A 180 -1.28 -16.01 -3.74
CA SER A 180 -1.51 -15.45 -5.07
C SER A 180 -0.34 -15.72 -6.02
N LEU A 181 -0.67 -15.97 -7.28
CA LEU A 181 0.29 -16.25 -8.36
C LEU A 181 0.42 -15.09 -9.37
N PHE A 182 -0.39 -14.04 -9.24
CA PHE A 182 -0.24 -12.83 -10.05
C PHE A 182 1.04 -12.08 -9.70
N ASP A 183 1.57 -11.33 -10.67
CA ASP A 183 2.74 -10.48 -10.43
C ASP A 183 2.29 -9.22 -9.67
N TRP A 184 3.05 -8.84 -8.65
CA TRP A 184 2.73 -7.71 -7.78
C TRP A 184 3.98 -6.91 -7.45
N SER A 185 3.84 -5.60 -7.46
CA SER A 185 4.84 -4.64 -6.98
C SER A 185 4.14 -3.45 -6.35
N ASP A 186 4.60 -3.01 -5.19
CA ASP A 186 4.12 -1.78 -4.53
C ASP A 186 4.78 -0.51 -5.10
N LEU A 187 5.74 -0.66 -6.02
CA LEU A 187 6.55 0.42 -6.60
C LEU A 187 7.22 1.33 -5.53
N GLY A 188 7.31 0.86 -4.28
CA GLY A 188 7.67 1.68 -3.13
C GLY A 188 9.17 1.77 -2.88
N SER A 189 9.99 0.97 -3.57
CA SER A 189 11.44 0.93 -3.41
C SER A 189 12.18 1.15 -4.72
N PHE A 190 13.44 1.59 -4.64
CA PHE A 190 14.32 1.71 -5.81
C PHE A 190 14.46 0.39 -6.56
N VAL A 191 14.49 -0.74 -5.84
CA VAL A 191 14.57 -2.06 -6.44
C VAL A 191 13.30 -2.35 -7.24
N ALA A 192 12.12 -2.12 -6.65
CA ALA A 192 10.84 -2.29 -7.32
C ALA A 192 10.70 -1.41 -8.57
N LEU A 193 11.18 -0.16 -8.49
CA LEU A 193 11.14 0.77 -9.61
C LEU A 193 12.13 0.37 -10.73
N LYS A 194 13.32 -0.12 -10.38
CA LYS A 194 14.30 -0.62 -11.35
C LYS A 194 13.77 -1.84 -12.09
N GLU A 195 13.18 -2.81 -11.37
CA GLU A 195 12.54 -3.99 -11.95
C GLU A 195 11.40 -3.61 -12.90
N TYR A 196 10.58 -2.60 -12.55
CA TYR A 196 9.55 -2.06 -13.43
C TYR A 196 10.13 -1.47 -14.73
N MET A 197 11.22 -0.71 -14.61
CA MET A 197 11.84 0.02 -15.73
C MET A 197 12.62 -0.87 -16.70
N GLU A 198 13.00 -2.08 -16.29
CA GLU A 198 13.53 -3.08 -17.24
C GLU A 198 12.50 -3.49 -18.30
N GLY A 199 11.20 -3.23 -18.08
CA GLY A 199 10.10 -3.55 -19.00
C GLY A 199 9.30 -2.38 -19.57
N ALA A 200 9.54 -1.13 -19.13
CA ALA A 200 8.74 0.04 -19.52
C ALA A 200 9.59 1.12 -20.24
N SER A 201 9.01 1.78 -21.25
CA SER A 201 9.75 2.67 -22.18
C SER A 201 9.50 4.16 -21.99
N ASP A 202 8.54 4.57 -21.16
CA ASP A 202 8.14 5.97 -21.09
C ASP A 202 8.69 6.66 -19.82
N ASN A 203 9.46 7.71 -20.08
CA ASN A 203 10.06 8.70 -19.17
C ASN A 203 11.22 8.26 -18.28
N GLY A 204 11.56 6.97 -18.22
CA GLY A 204 12.73 6.45 -17.50
C GLY A 204 13.54 5.48 -18.34
N TYR A 205 14.86 5.45 -18.16
CA TYR A 205 15.73 4.45 -18.80
C TYR A 205 16.85 3.99 -17.86
N LEU A 206 17.37 2.80 -18.15
CA LEU A 206 18.53 2.25 -17.46
C LEU A 206 19.82 2.58 -18.20
N GLN A 207 20.79 3.14 -17.46
CA GLN A 207 22.14 3.40 -17.95
C GLN A 207 23.17 2.73 -17.03
N ASN A 208 23.73 1.60 -17.48
CA ASN A 208 24.74 0.83 -16.72
C ASN A 208 24.29 0.46 -15.30
N GLY A 209 23.03 0.07 -15.12
CA GLY A 209 22.46 -0.29 -13.83
C GLY A 209 21.97 0.90 -12.98
N ASN A 210 22.12 2.13 -13.47
CA ASN A 210 21.53 3.33 -12.89
C ASN A 210 20.18 3.62 -13.51
N LEU A 211 19.27 4.17 -12.71
CA LEU A 211 17.94 4.55 -13.15
C LEU A 211 17.87 6.05 -13.40
N VAL A 212 17.46 6.44 -14.60
CA VAL A 212 17.41 7.84 -15.02
C VAL A 212 16.01 8.20 -15.47
N PHE A 213 15.40 9.17 -14.81
CA PHE A 213 14.22 9.88 -15.26
C PHE A 213 14.64 11.30 -15.61
N SER A 214 14.56 11.68 -16.88
CA SER A 214 14.99 13.02 -17.28
C SER A 214 14.05 13.59 -18.32
N SER A 215 13.51 14.77 -18.03
CA SER A 215 12.59 15.49 -18.92
C SER A 215 13.30 16.54 -19.78
N LYS A 216 14.47 17.05 -19.33
CA LYS A 216 15.18 18.16 -20.00
C LYS A 216 16.64 17.84 -20.27
N LEU A 217 17.32 17.18 -19.34
CA LEU A 217 18.76 16.96 -19.42
C LEU A 217 19.12 15.70 -20.19
N ASN A 218 20.19 15.78 -20.98
CA ASN A 218 20.89 14.59 -21.48
C ASN A 218 21.84 14.09 -20.39
N VAL A 219 21.47 12.98 -19.73
CA VAL A 219 22.22 12.45 -18.58
C VAL A 219 23.25 11.42 -19.05
N SER A 220 24.50 11.59 -18.63
CA SER A 220 25.59 10.64 -18.86
C SER A 220 26.27 10.30 -17.54
N ILE A 221 26.21 9.02 -17.15
CA ILE A 221 26.75 8.52 -15.90
C ILE A 221 27.99 7.66 -16.18
N LEU A 222 29.13 8.08 -15.64
CA LEU A 222 30.42 7.40 -15.79
C LEU A 222 31.01 7.09 -14.41
N GLY A 223 31.41 5.84 -14.18
CA GLY A 223 32.07 5.42 -12.94
C GLY A 223 31.16 5.25 -11.73
N LEU A 224 29.84 5.42 -11.87
CA LEU A 224 28.84 5.21 -10.83
C LEU A 224 27.87 4.08 -11.21
N GLN A 225 27.41 3.36 -10.20
CA GLN A 225 26.44 2.27 -10.30
C GLN A 225 25.42 2.39 -9.17
N ASP A 226 24.22 1.83 -9.39
CA ASP A 226 23.11 1.79 -8.43
C ASP A 226 22.71 3.17 -7.88
N ILE A 227 22.69 4.19 -8.74
CA ILE A 227 22.11 5.50 -8.45
C ILE A 227 20.79 5.72 -9.18
N ILE A 228 19.94 6.58 -8.62
CA ILE A 228 18.79 7.19 -9.28
C ILE A 228 19.11 8.64 -9.63
N VAL A 229 18.74 9.04 -10.85
CA VAL A 229 18.76 10.43 -11.30
C VAL A 229 17.34 10.80 -11.71
N VAL A 230 16.78 11.84 -11.10
CA VAL A 230 15.48 12.41 -11.48
C VAL A 230 15.66 13.88 -11.82
N ASP A 231 15.42 14.23 -13.07
CA ASP A 231 15.41 15.60 -13.60
C ASP A 231 13.99 15.99 -14.01
N ASN A 232 13.38 16.86 -13.20
CA ASN A 232 12.09 17.49 -13.50
C ASN A 232 12.21 19.02 -13.54
N GLU A 233 11.09 19.72 -13.62
CA GLU A 233 11.11 21.19 -13.77
C GLU A 233 11.73 21.94 -12.59
N ASP A 234 11.75 21.31 -11.43
CA ASP A 234 11.98 21.96 -10.15
C ASP A 234 13.26 21.51 -9.47
N VAL A 235 13.62 20.24 -9.65
CA VAL A 235 14.66 19.57 -8.89
C VAL A 235 15.42 18.59 -9.79
N LEU A 236 16.75 18.62 -9.66
CA LEU A 236 17.63 17.53 -10.03
C LEU A 236 17.96 16.74 -8.77
N LEU A 237 17.39 15.54 -8.66
CA LEU A 237 17.68 14.60 -7.58
C LEU A 237 18.69 13.56 -8.07
N ILE A 238 19.74 13.35 -7.29
CA ILE A 238 20.70 12.28 -7.50
C ILE A 238 20.87 11.57 -6.15
N ALA A 239 20.51 10.30 -6.08
CA ALA A 239 20.63 9.51 -4.86
C ALA A 239 21.22 8.14 -5.17
N SER A 240 22.03 7.60 -4.25
CA SER A 240 22.38 6.18 -4.29
C SER A 240 21.19 5.34 -3.84
N LYS A 241 21.26 4.03 -4.08
CA LYS A 241 20.27 3.06 -3.57
C LYS A 241 19.99 3.22 -2.07
N GLU A 242 21.01 3.49 -1.26
CA GLU A 242 20.87 3.66 0.20
C GLU A 242 20.20 4.99 0.58
N GLY A 243 20.34 6.01 -0.26
CA GLY A 243 19.74 7.33 -0.03
C GLY A 243 18.26 7.40 -0.41
N VAL A 244 17.70 6.38 -1.06
CA VAL A 244 16.32 6.39 -1.58
C VAL A 244 15.30 6.52 -0.46
N ASP A 245 15.53 5.88 0.69
CA ASP A 245 14.62 5.93 1.83
C ASP A 245 14.52 7.35 2.43
N ALA A 246 15.58 8.17 2.28
CA ALA A 246 15.64 9.54 2.76
C ALA A 246 15.04 10.57 1.78
N ILE A 247 14.63 10.15 0.56
CA ILE A 247 14.09 11.07 -0.46
C ILE A 247 12.87 11.85 0.07
N LYS A 248 12.02 11.22 0.88
CA LYS A 248 10.83 11.90 1.45
C LYS A 248 11.23 13.09 2.33
N GLU A 249 12.21 12.91 3.21
CA GLU A 249 12.71 13.97 4.10
C GLU A 249 13.42 15.08 3.31
N GLU A 250 14.19 14.69 2.28
CA GLU A 250 14.91 15.65 1.44
C GLU A 250 13.97 16.46 0.53
N TYR A 251 12.91 15.84 0.00
CA TYR A 251 11.93 16.53 -0.84
C TYR A 251 11.26 17.70 -0.10
N GLU A 252 10.88 17.52 1.16
CA GLU A 252 10.34 18.59 2.01
C GLU A 252 11.33 19.73 2.20
N THR A 253 12.62 19.40 2.34
CA THR A 253 13.69 20.37 2.50
C THR A 253 13.91 21.18 1.22
N VAL A 254 13.96 20.53 0.06
CA VAL A 254 14.23 21.17 -1.23
C VAL A 254 13.05 22.02 -1.73
N THR A 255 11.80 21.57 -1.51
CA THR A 255 10.62 22.37 -1.87
C THR A 255 10.47 23.64 -1.03
N GLN A 256 10.91 23.63 0.23
CA GLN A 256 10.97 24.83 1.08
C GLN A 256 12.07 25.82 0.67
N GLN A 257 13.12 25.34 -0.02
CA GLN A 257 14.25 26.17 -0.45
C GLN A 257 14.00 26.92 -1.76
N LYS A 258 12.92 26.65 -2.49
CA LYS A 258 12.54 27.44 -3.67
C LYS A 258 12.35 28.90 -3.28
N PRO A 259 13.19 29.84 -3.76
CA PRO A 259 12.84 31.25 -3.69
C PRO A 259 11.58 31.45 -4.52
N ALA A 260 10.62 32.24 -4.03
CA ALA A 260 9.55 32.73 -4.88
C ALA A 260 10.19 33.36 -6.12
N CYS A 261 9.95 32.78 -7.31
CA CYS A 261 10.36 33.41 -8.56
C CYS A 261 9.79 34.82 -8.59
N LYS A 262 10.68 35.82 -8.70
CA LYS A 262 10.33 37.19 -9.06
C LYS A 262 9.94 37.28 -10.53
#